data_AF-A0A662PQH4-F1
#
_entry.id   AF-A0A662PQH4-F1
#
_cell.length_a   1.000
_cell.length_b   1.000
_cell.length_c   1.000
_cell.angle_alpha   90.00
_cell.angle_beta   90.00
_cell.angle_gamma   90.00
#
_symmetry.space_group_name_H-M   'P 1'
#
loop_
_entity.id
_entity.type
_entity.pdbx_description
1 polymer ?
#
loop_
_entity_poly.entity_id
_entity_poly.type
_entity_poly.pdbx_seq_one_letter_code
_entity_poly.pdbx_strand_id
1 'polypeptide(L)' 'MLVELIVKQFPEIGIEGYEEMKLPFGTLYSNPIEKRVEILVKKRADGKVSIYTDKSEVIKKILEVSEVVDVNPL' A
#
# COMPACT_ATOMS: atom_id res chain seq x y z
N MET A 1 11.97 6.54 4.22
CA MET A 1 11.28 7.70 3.62
C MET A 1 9.90 7.21 3.24
N LEU A 2 8.84 7.90 3.69
CA LEU A 2 7.48 7.52 3.35
C LEU A 2 7.23 7.89 1.88
N VAL A 3 6.59 6.99 1.13
CA VAL A 3 6.22 7.26 -0.27
C VAL A 3 4.74 6.98 -0.49
N GLU A 4 4.15 7.70 -1.44
CA GLU A 4 2.88 7.39 -2.05
C GLU A 4 3.13 6.77 -3.44
N LEU A 5 2.72 5.52 -3.62
CA LEU A 5 2.67 4.86 -4.92
C LEU A 5 1.25 4.95 -5.45
N ILE A 6 1.07 5.51 -6.65
CA ILE A 6 -0.24 5.57 -7.31
C ILE A 6 -0.30 4.45 -8.35
N VAL A 7 -1.24 3.53 -8.19
CA VAL A 7 -1.42 2.38 -9.09
C VAL A 7 -2.81 2.38 -9.72
N LYS A 8 -2.94 1.77 -10.92
CA LYS A 8 -4.23 1.75 -11.64
C LYS A 8 -5.32 0.93 -10.94
N GLN A 9 -4.95 -0.16 -10.27
CA GLN A 9 -5.89 -1.10 -9.68
C GLN A 9 -5.40 -1.55 -8.30
N PHE A 10 -6.34 -1.98 -7.44
CA PHE A 10 -5.98 -2.48 -6.12
C PHE A 10 -5.07 -3.68 -6.27
N PRO A 11 -3.86 -3.64 -5.73
CA PRO A 11 -2.95 -4.75 -5.92
C PRO A 11 -3.38 -5.87 -4.97
N GLU A 12 -3.60 -7.06 -5.50
CA GLU A 12 -3.80 -8.25 -4.67
C GLU A 12 -2.45 -8.70 -4.11
N ILE A 13 -1.95 -7.96 -3.13
CA ILE A 13 -0.68 -8.26 -2.47
C ILE A 13 -0.99 -9.00 -1.19
N GLY A 14 -0.70 -10.30 -1.17
CA GLY A 14 -0.50 -11.01 0.09
C GLY A 14 0.79 -10.48 0.71
N ILE A 15 0.69 -9.65 1.75
CA ILE A 15 1.86 -9.12 2.45
C ILE A 15 2.07 -9.98 3.70
N GLU A 16 2.98 -10.95 3.59
CA GLU A 16 3.29 -11.87 4.68
C GLU A 16 3.80 -11.12 5.91
N GLY A 17 3.39 -11.58 7.09
CA GLY A 17 3.78 -10.98 8.36
C GLY A 17 2.98 -9.73 8.76
N TYR A 18 1.96 -9.33 7.98
CA TYR A 18 1.08 -8.23 8.33
C TYR A 18 -0.34 -8.70 8.63
N GLU A 19 -0.99 -8.01 9.56
CA GLU A 19 -2.43 -8.12 9.78
C GLU A 19 -3.17 -7.15 8.86
N GLU A 20 -4.12 -7.67 8.09
CA GLU A 20 -4.96 -6.89 7.19
C GLU A 20 -6.24 -6.42 7.90
N MET A 21 -6.52 -5.12 7.86
CA MET A 21 -7.77 -4.53 8.32
C MET A 21 -8.45 -3.78 7.18
N LYS A 22 -9.61 -4.29 6.74
CA LYS A 22 -10.43 -3.66 5.70
C LYS A 22 -11.30 -2.55 6.28
N LEU A 23 -11.23 -1.37 5.67
CA LEU A 23 -12.04 -0.19 5.98
C LEU A 23 -12.94 0.15 4.79
N PRO A 24 -14.02 0.95 4.98
CA PRO A 24 -14.89 1.35 3.88
C PRO A 24 -14.18 2.10 2.74
N PHE A 25 -13.07 2.77 3.04
CA PHE A 25 -12.31 3.62 2.11
C PHE A 25 -10.91 3.08 1.77
N GLY A 26 -10.54 1.91 2.26
CA GLY A 26 -9.19 1.39 2.08
C GLY A 26 -8.87 0.15 2.90
N THR A 27 -7.60 -0.21 2.92
CA THR A 27 -7.07 -1.34 3.70
C THR A 27 -5.82 -0.88 4.44
N LEU A 28 -5.72 -1.26 5.71
CA LEU A 28 -4.53 -1.08 6.52
C LEU A 28 -3.80 -2.41 6.66
N TYR A 29 -2.48 -2.37 6.59
CA TYR A 29 -1.63 -3.48 7.00
C TYR A 29 -0.77 -3.04 8.17
N SER A 30 -0.87 -3.78 9.26
CA SER A 30 -0.12 -3.52 10.49
C SER A 30 0.83 -4.66 10.80
N ASN A 31 2.01 -4.30 11.30
CA ASN A 31 2.95 -5.27 11.86
C ASN A 31 2.42 -5.73 13.23
N PRO A 32 2.10 -7.03 13.43
CA PRO A 32 1.51 -7.53 14.66
C PRO A 32 2.47 -7.48 15.86
N ILE A 33 3.78 -7.46 15.60
CA ILE A 33 4.83 -7.41 16.64
C ILE A 33 4.99 -5.96 17.11
N GLU A 34 5.16 -5.03 16.18
CA GLU A 34 5.39 -3.61 16.50
C GLU A 34 4.09 -2.84 16.80
N LYS A 35 2.92 -3.44 16.54
CA LYS A 35 1.59 -2.83 16.67
C LYS A 35 1.48 -1.49 15.94
N ARG A 36 2.15 -1.39 14.79
CA ARG A 36 2.21 -0.17 13.97
C ARG A 36 1.64 -0.44 12.59
N VAL A 37 0.86 0.52 12.07
CA VAL A 37 0.45 0.54 10.68
C VAL A 37 1.64 0.95 9.82
N GLU A 38 2.00 0.12 8.86
CA GLU A 38 3.16 0.38 7.98
C GLU A 38 2.75 0.51 6.51
N ILE A 39 1.51 0.13 6.19
CA ILE A 39 0.97 0.20 4.84
C ILE A 39 -0.48 0.66 4.91
N LEU A 40 -0.79 1.71 4.14
CA LEU A 40 -2.16 2.17 3.92
C LEU A 40 -2.45 2.10 2.43
N VAL A 41 -3.53 1.42 2.07
CA VAL A 41 -4.03 1.36 0.71
C VAL A 41 -5.36 2.10 0.66
N LYS A 42 -5.47 3.12 -0.19
CA LYS A 42 -6.63 4.01 -0.27
C LYS A 42 -7.15 4.09 -1.70
N LYS A 43 -8.45 3.86 -1.89
CA LYS A 43 -9.10 4.11 -3.18
C LYS A 43 -9.25 5.61 -3.40
N ARG A 44 -8.87 6.07 -4.60
CA ARG A 44 -9.00 7.47 -5.02
C ARG A 44 -10.31 7.66 -5.79
N ALA A 45 -10.77 8.90 -5.87
CA ALA A 45 -11.99 9.25 -6.61
C ALA A 45 -11.84 9.08 -8.13
N ASP A 46 -10.61 9.13 -8.65
CA ASP A 46 -10.28 8.92 -10.07
C ASP A 46 -10.17 7.43 -10.47
N GLY A 47 -10.57 6.52 -9.57
CA GLY A 47 -10.53 5.07 -9.79
C GLY A 47 -9.17 4.41 -9.54
N LYS A 48 -8.12 5.21 -9.32
CA LYS A 48 -6.77 4.70 -8.97
C LYS A 48 -6.70 4.34 -7.48
N VAL A 49 -5.55 3.81 -7.09
CA VAL A 49 -5.26 3.45 -5.70
C VAL A 49 -3.96 4.10 -5.26
N SER A 50 -3.97 4.76 -4.10
CA SER A 50 -2.77 5.24 -3.42
C SER A 50 -2.32 4.21 -2.40
N ILE A 51 -1.03 3.90 -2.40
CA ILE A 51 -0.40 3.02 -1.42
C ILE A 51 0.69 3.81 -0.71
N TYR A 52 0.56 3.92 0.61
CA TYR A 52 1.49 4.64 1.46
C TYR A 52 2.31 3.65 2.25
N THR A 53 3.64 3.70 2.12
CA THR A 53 4.54 2.84 2.89
C THR A 53 5.96 3.41 2.88
N ASP A 54 6.77 3.05 3.87
CA ASP A 54 8.22 3.28 3.90
C ASP A 54 9.02 1.96 3.73
N LYS A 55 8.31 0.85 3.50
CA LYS A 55 8.87 -0.50 3.43
C LYS A 55 9.34 -0.83 2.02
N SER A 56 10.65 -0.97 1.87
CA SER A 56 11.29 -1.20 0.57
C SER A 56 10.83 -2.48 -0.12
N GLU A 57 10.56 -3.53 0.64
CA GLU A 57 10.08 -4.83 0.21
C GLU A 57 8.64 -4.75 -0.34
N VAL A 58 7.80 -3.94 0.29
CA VAL A 58 6.43 -3.66 -0.17
C VAL A 58 6.47 -2.86 -1.47
N ILE A 59 7.31 -1.82 -1.53
CA ILE A 59 7.51 -1.00 -2.73
C ILE A 59 7.94 -1.87 -3.92
N LYS A 60 8.95 -2.74 -3.73
CA LYS A 60 9.41 -3.66 -4.79
C LYS A 60 8.29 -4.58 -5.26
N LYS A 61 7.55 -5.19 -4.33
CA LYS A 61 6.46 -6.09 -4.68
C LYS A 61 5.35 -5.38 -5.46
N ILE A 62 5.00 -4.15 -5.07
CA ILE A 62 4.03 -3.32 -5.83
C ILE A 62 4.53 -3.05 -7.25
N LEU A 63 5.80 -2.68 -7.40
CA LEU A 63 6.40 -2.41 -8.71
C LEU A 63 6.43 -3.66 -9.62
N GLU A 64 6.49 -4.87 -9.04
CA GLU A 64 6.47 -6.13 -9.78
C GLU A 64 5.05 -6.54 -10.23
N VAL A 65 4.03 -6.30 -9.39
CA VAL A 65 2.68 -6.85 -9.60
C VAL A 65 1.66 -5.82 -10.08
N SER A 66 2.04 -4.55 -10.21
CA SER A 66 1.10 -3.47 -10.51
C SER A 66 1.67 -2.42 -11.44
N GLU A 67 0.80 -1.87 -12.29
CA GLU A 67 1.14 -0.72 -13.13
C GLU A 67 1.14 0.55 -12.26
N VAL A 68 2.34 1.01 -11.90
CA VAL A 68 2.56 2.25 -11.17
C VAL A 68 2.47 3.43 -12.13
N VAL A 69 1.56 4.34 -11.83
CA VAL A 69 1.28 5.55 -12.60
C VAL A 69 2.17 6.71 -12.15
N ASP A 70 2.44 6.79 -10.85
CA ASP A 70 3.21 7.89 -10.26
C ASP A 70 3.78 7.50 -8.88
N VAL A 71 4.83 8.19 -8.45
CA VAL A 71 5.50 7.99 -7.15
C VAL A 71 5.82 9.33 -6.51
N ASN A 72 5.23 9.62 -5.35
CA ASN A 72 5.48 10.84 -4.61
C ASN A 72 6.24 10.55 -3.31
N PRO A 73 7.39 11.21 -3.04
CA PRO A 73 7.99 11.21 -1.71
C PRO A 73 7.16 12.09 -0.77
N LEU A 74 7.03 11.67 0.50
CA LEU A 74 6.30 12.38 1.56
C LEU A 74 7.20 12.77 2.72
#